data_AF-A0A4V1WR35-F1
#
_entry.id   AF-A0A4V1WR35-F1
#
_cell.length_a   1.000
_cell.length_b   1.000
_cell.length_c   1.000
_cell.angle_alpha   90.00
_cell.angle_beta   90.00
_cell.angle_gamma   90.00
#
_symmetry.space_group_name_H-M   'P 1'
#
loop_
_entity.id
_entity.type
_entity.pdbx_description
1 polymer ?
#
loop_
_entity_poly.entity_id
_entity_poly.type
_entity_poly.pdbx_seq_one_letter_code
_entity_poly.pdbx_strand_id
1 'polypeptide(L)'
;MTSSPTLHDTFGCEPFDHFLLEKWDPESTLHQDEQERNIVRAWISLGQRGRYPYFERCREDDISLPDHIPSNLSVFEKRKATDPDNWGVAGVIWIRTWYGNEASLDNISDKEIVTRASADEAYTRLWRKASCPPQDHYKFDADLFGPNVFGDNATAYGVIARDADDEVELMSDIPSFILSALIQCPDAMEPNSGSRDTAEDDDDLRLRQALLVVVADREACEDGWVLLVALNHKGQVLHMRVRCKAYQVSEQVYSFRDGGEPLDITEREENVIHYLDGNKSGDGWDED
;
A
#
# COMPACT_ATOMS: atom_id res chain seq x y z
N MET A 1 34.31 4.06 -1.91
CA MET A 1 33.29 4.91 -2.54
C MET A 1 32.63 4.08 -3.61
N THR A 2 31.64 3.28 -3.22
CA THR A 2 30.78 2.56 -4.16
C THR A 2 29.78 3.57 -4.71
N SER A 3 29.75 3.72 -6.03
CA SER A 3 28.72 4.49 -6.72
C SER A 3 27.35 3.93 -6.35
N SER A 4 26.40 4.80 -6.04
CA SER A 4 24.99 4.40 -5.94
C SER A 4 24.59 3.69 -7.25
N PRO A 5 24.00 2.50 -7.18
CA PRO A 5 23.65 1.75 -8.38
C PRO A 5 22.65 2.57 -9.22
N THR A 6 22.84 2.62 -10.53
CA THR A 6 21.92 3.33 -11.42
C THR A 6 20.70 2.45 -11.69
N LEU A 7 19.57 3.05 -12.10
CA LEU A 7 18.36 2.29 -12.50
C LEU A 7 18.68 1.23 -13.58
N HIS A 8 19.63 1.53 -14.47
CA HIS A 8 20.10 0.58 -15.48
C HIS A 8 20.83 -0.63 -14.88
N ASP A 9 21.46 -0.48 -13.72
CA ASP A 9 22.22 -1.53 -13.03
C ASP A 9 21.33 -2.37 -12.09
N THR A 10 20.08 -1.96 -11.86
CA THR A 10 19.14 -2.60 -10.91
C THR A 10 17.86 -3.09 -11.55
N PHE A 11 17.62 -2.75 -12.81
CA PHE A 11 16.55 -3.35 -13.59
C PHE A 11 16.81 -4.85 -13.79
N GLY A 12 15.76 -5.67 -13.73
CA GLY A 12 15.86 -7.12 -13.84
C GLY A 12 16.13 -7.82 -12.50
N CYS A 13 16.44 -7.07 -11.45
CA CYS A 13 16.59 -7.61 -10.09
C CYS A 13 15.25 -7.98 -9.45
N GLU A 14 14.14 -7.33 -9.86
CA GLU A 14 12.81 -7.59 -9.32
C GLU A 14 11.94 -8.42 -10.28
N PRO A 15 11.10 -9.34 -9.76
CA PRO A 15 10.20 -10.15 -10.59
C PRO A 15 9.28 -9.31 -11.47
N PHE A 16 8.86 -8.13 -10.99
CA PHE A 16 8.04 -7.21 -11.77
C PHE A 16 8.75 -6.72 -13.03
N ASP A 17 10.08 -6.57 -13.03
CA ASP A 17 10.82 -6.12 -14.22
C ASP A 17 10.69 -7.13 -15.36
N HIS A 18 10.78 -8.43 -15.04
CA HIS A 18 10.59 -9.51 -15.99
C HIS A 18 9.16 -9.59 -16.51
N PHE A 19 8.18 -9.28 -15.67
CA PHE A 19 6.79 -9.17 -16.09
C PHE A 19 6.55 -7.97 -17.00
N LEU A 20 7.12 -6.82 -16.64
CA LEU A 20 7.06 -5.59 -17.42
C LEU A 20 7.68 -5.80 -18.81
N LEU A 21 8.84 -6.44 -18.90
CA LEU A 21 9.47 -6.81 -20.17
C LEU A 21 8.56 -7.66 -21.06
N GLU A 22 7.83 -8.58 -20.47
CA GLU A 22 6.95 -9.48 -21.21
C GLU A 22 5.65 -8.80 -21.67
N LYS A 23 5.16 -7.82 -20.90
CA LYS A 23 3.83 -7.21 -21.11
C LYS A 23 3.86 -5.81 -21.71
N TRP A 24 5.00 -5.13 -21.69
CA TRP A 24 5.12 -3.81 -22.29
C TRP A 24 4.99 -3.91 -23.81
N ASP A 25 4.08 -3.12 -24.38
CA ASP A 25 3.82 -3.08 -25.81
C ASP A 25 4.09 -1.64 -26.33
N PRO A 26 5.22 -1.41 -27.01
CA PRO A 26 5.57 -0.08 -27.52
C PRO A 26 4.65 0.37 -28.67
N GLU A 27 3.89 -0.53 -29.28
CA GLU A 27 2.93 -0.24 -30.36
C GLU A 27 1.49 -0.07 -29.84
N SER A 28 1.30 -0.11 -28.52
CA SER A 28 0.01 0.07 -27.88
C SER A 28 -0.59 1.43 -28.21
N THR A 29 -1.89 1.46 -28.47
CA THR A 29 -2.64 2.71 -28.65
C THR A 29 -3.02 3.39 -27.34
N LEU A 30 -2.77 2.73 -26.20
CA LEU A 30 -3.05 3.26 -24.88
C LEU A 30 -2.02 4.33 -24.51
N HIS A 31 -2.43 5.28 -23.66
CA HIS A 31 -1.48 6.19 -23.05
C HIS A 31 -0.60 5.44 -22.02
N GLN A 32 0.60 5.95 -21.75
CA GLN A 32 1.62 5.29 -20.92
C GLN A 32 1.10 4.93 -19.52
N ASP A 33 0.35 5.84 -18.89
CA ASP A 33 -0.26 5.67 -17.56
C ASP A 33 -1.33 4.56 -17.54
N GLU A 34 -2.14 4.46 -18.58
CA GLU A 34 -3.16 3.43 -18.73
C GLU A 34 -2.53 2.06 -18.95
N GLN A 35 -1.47 2.00 -19.75
CA GLN A 35 -0.70 0.76 -19.95
C GLN A 35 -0.03 0.31 -18.66
N GLU A 36 0.64 1.22 -17.94
CA GLU A 36 1.27 0.93 -16.65
C GLU A 36 0.23 0.42 -15.64
N ARG A 37 -0.92 1.10 -15.52
CA ARG A 37 -2.04 0.67 -14.67
C ARG A 37 -2.54 -0.73 -15.01
N ASN A 38 -2.69 -1.04 -16.30
CA ASN A 38 -3.16 -2.36 -16.75
C ASN A 38 -2.14 -3.47 -16.47
N ILE A 39 -0.85 -3.20 -16.67
CA ILE A 39 0.24 -4.15 -16.37
C ILE A 39 0.28 -4.43 -14.87
N VAL A 40 0.27 -3.40 -14.03
CA VAL A 40 0.32 -3.58 -12.56
C VAL A 40 -0.91 -4.32 -12.05
N ARG A 41 -2.10 -4.01 -12.56
CA ARG A 41 -3.32 -4.77 -12.24
C ARG A 41 -3.18 -6.25 -12.62
N ALA A 42 -2.64 -6.54 -13.80
CA ALA A 42 -2.41 -7.91 -14.25
C ALA A 42 -1.39 -8.63 -13.35
N TRP A 43 -0.29 -7.96 -12.98
CA TRP A 43 0.75 -8.47 -12.08
C TRP A 43 0.17 -8.88 -10.72
N ILE A 44 -0.62 -8.01 -10.11
CA ILE A 44 -1.26 -8.27 -8.81
C ILE A 44 -2.22 -9.46 -8.93
N SER A 45 -3.02 -9.49 -9.99
CA SER A 45 -4.04 -10.55 -10.23
C SER A 45 -3.45 -11.95 -10.45
N LEU A 46 -2.16 -12.06 -10.83
CA LEU A 46 -1.49 -13.35 -10.93
C LEU A 46 -1.46 -14.13 -9.61
N GLY A 47 -1.48 -13.42 -8.48
CA GLY A 47 -1.22 -14.02 -7.18
C GLY A 47 0.21 -14.53 -7.04
N GLN A 48 0.57 -14.98 -5.84
CA GLN A 48 1.92 -15.47 -5.53
C GLN A 48 2.38 -16.59 -6.47
N ARG A 49 1.52 -17.59 -6.73
CA ARG A 49 1.84 -18.71 -7.64
C ARG A 49 2.06 -18.26 -9.08
N GLY A 50 1.23 -17.34 -9.58
CA GLY A 50 1.38 -16.82 -10.95
C GLY A 50 2.61 -15.95 -11.13
N ARG A 51 3.09 -15.30 -10.05
CA ARG A 51 4.33 -14.51 -10.04
C ARG A 51 5.60 -15.37 -9.93
N TYR A 52 5.50 -16.60 -9.42
CA TYR A 52 6.64 -17.51 -9.20
C TYR A 52 7.59 -17.68 -10.41
N PRO A 53 7.12 -17.85 -11.66
CA PRO A 53 8.02 -17.98 -12.80
C PRO A 53 8.93 -16.77 -13.01
N TYR A 54 8.49 -15.56 -12.62
CA TYR A 54 9.27 -14.34 -12.74
C TYR A 54 10.35 -14.24 -11.65
N PHE A 55 10.10 -14.81 -10.47
CA PHE A 55 11.13 -14.95 -9.43
C PHE A 55 12.28 -15.86 -9.85
N GLU A 56 11.98 -16.95 -10.57
CA GLU A 56 13.03 -17.83 -11.07
C GLU A 56 13.92 -17.11 -12.11
N ARG A 57 13.32 -16.30 -12.98
CA ARG A 57 14.07 -15.50 -13.98
C ARG A 57 15.05 -14.51 -13.34
N CYS A 58 14.70 -13.88 -12.22
CA CYS A 58 15.61 -13.00 -11.47
C CYS A 58 16.91 -13.69 -11.01
N ARG A 59 16.93 -15.03 -10.92
CA ARG A 59 18.12 -15.80 -10.49
C ARG A 59 19.03 -16.18 -11.66
N GLU A 60 18.51 -16.15 -12.87
CA GLU A 60 19.14 -16.71 -14.06
C GLU A 60 19.62 -15.63 -15.03
N ASP A 61 18.88 -14.51 -15.12
CA ASP A 61 19.09 -13.51 -16.16
C ASP A 61 19.62 -12.18 -15.60
N ASP A 62 20.75 -11.72 -16.13
CA ASP A 62 21.22 -10.34 -15.98
C ASP A 62 20.65 -9.52 -17.16
N ILE A 63 19.68 -8.63 -16.87
CA ILE A 63 18.93 -7.91 -17.90
C ILE A 63 19.07 -6.40 -17.72
N SER A 64 19.55 -5.72 -18.74
CA SER A 64 19.51 -4.25 -18.81
C SER A 64 18.15 -3.74 -19.29
N LEU A 65 17.70 -2.60 -18.77
CA LEU A 65 16.50 -1.91 -19.24
C LEU A 65 16.54 -1.65 -20.78
N PRO A 66 15.63 -2.24 -21.58
CA PRO A 66 15.59 -2.01 -23.02
C PRO A 66 15.12 -0.61 -23.40
N ASP A 67 15.62 -0.08 -24.52
CA ASP A 67 15.34 1.29 -25.00
C ASP A 67 13.85 1.59 -25.26
N HIS A 68 13.04 0.57 -25.54
CA HIS A 68 11.62 0.72 -25.84
C HIS A 68 10.74 0.80 -24.59
N ILE A 69 11.29 0.49 -23.41
CA ILE A 69 10.61 0.69 -22.12
C ILE A 69 10.97 2.09 -21.60
N PRO A 70 9.99 2.97 -21.36
CA PRO A 70 10.27 4.31 -20.86
C PRO A 70 10.98 4.28 -19.50
N SER A 71 12.03 5.08 -19.32
CA SER A 71 12.79 5.16 -18.07
C SER A 71 12.15 6.06 -17.00
N ASN A 72 10.99 6.64 -17.33
CA ASN A 72 10.17 7.53 -16.50
C ASN A 72 8.86 6.86 -16.04
N LEU A 73 8.77 5.53 -16.05
CA LEU A 73 7.64 4.81 -15.43
C LEU A 73 7.60 5.08 -13.92
N SER A 74 6.40 5.03 -13.35
CA SER A 74 6.14 5.40 -11.95
C SER A 74 6.91 4.51 -10.97
N VAL A 75 7.00 3.21 -11.26
CA VAL A 75 7.83 2.25 -10.49
C VAL A 75 9.30 2.67 -10.45
N PHE A 76 9.85 3.15 -11.57
CA PHE A 76 11.25 3.55 -11.64
C PHE A 76 11.53 4.84 -10.90
N GLU A 77 10.61 5.81 -10.95
CA GLU A 77 10.72 7.04 -10.17
C GLU A 77 10.75 6.74 -8.66
N LYS A 78 9.94 5.79 -8.19
CA LYS A 78 9.95 5.37 -6.79
C LYS A 78 11.25 4.68 -6.41
N ARG A 79 11.72 3.76 -7.24
CA ARG A 79 12.96 3.01 -7.03
C ARG A 79 14.21 3.89 -7.04
N LYS A 80 14.25 4.98 -7.84
CA LYS A 80 15.35 5.97 -7.81
C LYS A 80 15.53 6.64 -6.44
N ALA A 81 14.45 6.78 -5.67
CA ALA A 81 14.45 7.41 -4.35
C ALA A 81 14.64 6.42 -3.20
N THR A 82 14.81 5.13 -3.49
CA THR A 82 14.74 4.04 -2.51
C THR A 82 15.90 3.06 -2.69
N ASP A 83 16.54 2.65 -1.60
CA ASP A 83 17.56 1.59 -1.64
C ASP A 83 16.95 0.27 -2.18
N PRO A 84 17.60 -0.41 -3.15
CA PRO A 84 17.16 -1.71 -3.66
C PRO A 84 16.80 -2.74 -2.58
N ASP A 85 17.55 -2.77 -1.48
CA ASP A 85 17.30 -3.70 -0.37
C ASP A 85 15.94 -3.46 0.30
N ASN A 86 15.29 -2.30 0.06
CA ASN A 86 14.02 -1.90 0.65
C ASN A 86 12.82 -1.95 -0.32
N TRP A 87 12.99 -2.38 -1.58
CA TRP A 87 11.91 -2.40 -2.56
C TRP A 87 10.79 -3.40 -2.19
N GLY A 88 11.14 -4.60 -1.69
CA GLY A 88 10.20 -5.66 -1.31
C GLY A 88 9.94 -5.83 0.20
N VAL A 89 10.58 -5.04 1.07
CA VAL A 89 10.57 -5.25 2.54
C VAL A 89 9.25 -4.87 3.21
N ALA A 90 8.33 -4.26 2.47
CA ALA A 90 7.26 -3.51 3.09
C ALA A 90 6.31 -4.40 3.89
N GLY A 91 5.66 -5.35 3.20
CA GLY A 91 4.42 -5.98 3.66
C GLY A 91 3.34 -4.98 4.10
N VAL A 92 3.60 -3.67 4.03
CA VAL A 92 2.88 -2.59 4.68
C VAL A 92 3.07 -1.31 3.86
N ILE A 93 1.98 -0.68 3.44
CA ILE A 93 2.00 0.65 2.80
C ILE A 93 1.14 1.64 3.59
N TRP A 94 1.53 2.92 3.59
CA TRP A 94 0.77 4.02 4.19
C TRP A 94 0.23 4.94 3.11
N ILE A 95 -1.09 5.10 3.02
CA ILE A 95 -1.74 5.94 2.01
C ILE A 95 -2.59 7.02 2.68
N ARG A 96 -2.32 8.28 2.35
CA ARG A 96 -3.21 9.39 2.68
C ARG A 96 -4.29 9.54 1.62
N THR A 97 -5.54 9.56 2.06
CA THR A 97 -6.70 9.71 1.17
C THR A 97 -7.51 10.98 1.44
N TRP A 98 -7.20 11.71 2.52
CA TRP A 98 -7.91 12.94 2.85
C TRP A 98 -7.02 14.18 2.85
N TYR A 99 -7.49 15.22 2.16
CA TYR A 99 -6.72 16.41 1.81
C TYR A 99 -7.49 17.72 2.06
N GLY A 100 -8.58 17.66 2.83
CA GLY A 100 -9.56 18.74 2.94
C GLY A 100 -10.64 18.64 1.86
N ASN A 101 -11.66 19.49 1.97
CA ASN A 101 -12.84 19.48 1.09
C ASN A 101 -13.06 20.83 0.36
N GLU A 102 -12.15 21.78 0.51
CA GLU A 102 -12.26 23.13 -0.05
C GLU A 102 -12.36 23.18 -1.60
N ALA A 103 -11.85 22.16 -2.29
CA ALA A 103 -11.93 22.06 -3.75
C ALA A 103 -13.23 21.37 -4.24
N SER A 104 -14.02 20.78 -3.33
CA SER A 104 -15.22 19.98 -3.65
C SER A 104 -16.52 20.78 -3.54
N LEU A 105 -16.43 22.10 -3.65
CA LEU A 105 -17.49 23.09 -3.37
C LEU A 105 -18.77 22.97 -4.22
N ASP A 106 -18.83 22.06 -5.19
CA ASP A 106 -19.96 21.99 -6.11
C ASP A 106 -21.24 21.39 -5.51
N ASN A 107 -21.25 20.74 -4.33
CA ASN A 107 -22.45 19.99 -3.91
C ASN A 107 -22.76 19.75 -2.41
N ILE A 108 -22.25 20.50 -1.42
CA ILE A 108 -22.73 20.30 -0.02
C ILE A 108 -22.75 21.62 0.77
N SER A 109 -23.94 22.14 1.11
CA SER A 109 -24.09 23.41 1.84
C SER A 109 -23.89 23.31 3.36
N ASP A 110 -23.75 22.11 3.92
CA ASP A 110 -23.86 21.89 5.37
C ASP A 110 -22.63 21.22 6.02
N LYS A 111 -21.54 20.95 5.28
CA LYS A 111 -20.28 20.44 5.84
C LYS A 111 -19.29 21.58 6.09
N GLU A 112 -18.65 21.56 7.26
CA GLU A 112 -17.53 22.47 7.57
C GLU A 112 -16.47 22.39 6.47
N ILE A 113 -16.06 23.55 5.96
CA ILE A 113 -15.02 23.64 4.93
C ILE A 113 -13.68 23.45 5.63
N VAL A 114 -13.01 22.35 5.33
CA VAL A 114 -11.66 22.04 5.80
C VAL A 114 -10.67 22.36 4.69
N THR A 115 -9.79 23.33 4.97
CA THR A 115 -8.73 23.75 4.05
C THR A 115 -7.65 22.68 3.91
N ARG A 116 -6.88 22.71 2.81
CA ARG A 116 -5.72 21.83 2.65
C ARG A 116 -4.72 21.97 3.80
N ALA A 117 -4.48 23.20 4.26
CA ALA A 117 -3.56 23.47 5.36
C ALA A 117 -4.01 22.80 6.67
N SER A 118 -5.31 22.89 6.99
CA SER A 118 -5.88 22.22 8.17
C SER A 118 -5.78 20.70 8.06
N ALA A 119 -6.05 20.14 6.88
CA ALA A 119 -5.91 18.71 6.64
C ALA A 119 -4.43 18.25 6.73
N ASP A 120 -3.48 19.07 6.29
CA ASP A 120 -2.04 18.79 6.39
C ASP A 120 -1.56 18.81 7.86
N GLU A 121 -2.08 19.71 8.68
CA GLU A 121 -1.79 19.76 10.12
C GLU A 121 -2.36 18.52 10.84
N ALA A 122 -3.60 18.15 10.55
CA ALA A 122 -4.25 16.96 11.08
C ALA A 122 -3.48 15.68 10.68
N TYR A 123 -3.11 15.56 9.40
CA TYR A 123 -2.27 14.46 8.91
C TYR A 123 -0.90 14.41 9.60
N THR A 124 -0.26 15.57 9.81
CA THR A 124 1.04 15.64 10.50
C THR A 124 0.92 15.15 11.95
N ARG A 125 -0.16 15.50 12.64
CA ARG A 125 -0.47 14.98 13.98
C ARG A 125 -0.64 13.46 13.95
N LEU A 126 -1.43 12.96 13.00
CA LEU A 126 -1.66 11.54 12.81
C LEU A 126 -0.38 10.76 12.56
N TRP A 127 0.44 11.19 11.60
CA TRP A 127 1.70 10.56 11.25
C TRP A 127 2.65 10.46 12.44
N ARG A 128 2.78 11.55 13.22
CA ARG A 128 3.62 11.53 14.43
C ARG A 128 3.13 10.52 15.44
N LYS A 129 1.81 10.43 15.65
CA LYS A 129 1.21 9.53 16.62
C LYS A 129 1.35 8.06 16.18
N ALA A 130 1.02 7.77 14.93
CA ALA A 130 1.05 6.44 14.33
C ALA A 130 2.46 5.84 14.25
N SER A 131 3.49 6.67 14.06
CA SER A 131 4.88 6.24 13.96
C SER A 131 5.63 6.18 15.30
N CYS A 132 4.95 6.31 16.44
CA CYS A 132 5.56 6.14 17.76
C CYS A 132 5.25 4.74 18.33
N PRO A 133 6.24 3.91 18.70
CA PRO A 133 6.04 2.60 19.31
C PRO A 133 5.44 2.71 20.72
N PRO A 134 4.57 1.79 21.15
CA PRO A 134 3.98 1.83 22.49
C PRO A 134 4.94 1.44 23.62
N GLN A 135 5.94 0.59 23.35
CA GLN A 135 6.85 0.09 24.39
C GLN A 135 8.01 1.04 24.71
N ASP A 136 8.26 2.04 23.87
CA ASP A 136 9.32 3.02 24.05
C ASP A 136 8.84 4.37 23.49
N HIS A 137 8.08 5.12 24.30
CA HIS A 137 7.47 6.42 23.99
C HIS A 137 8.44 7.52 23.49
N TYR A 138 9.70 7.19 23.20
CA TYR A 138 10.79 8.11 22.90
C TYR A 138 11.42 7.94 21.52
N LYS A 139 11.01 6.98 20.67
CA LYS A 139 11.60 6.84 19.34
C LYS A 139 10.55 6.74 18.24
N PHE A 140 10.20 7.90 17.71
CA PHE A 140 9.59 8.03 16.38
C PHE A 140 10.39 7.19 15.38
N ASP A 141 9.73 6.20 14.77
CA ASP A 141 10.30 5.38 13.71
C ASP A 141 9.88 5.98 12.36
N ALA A 142 10.75 6.84 11.83
CA ALA A 142 10.54 7.45 10.51
C ALA A 142 10.47 6.40 9.39
N ASP A 143 11.10 5.25 9.61
CA ASP A 143 11.27 4.17 8.66
C ASP A 143 10.26 3.05 8.89
N LEU A 144 9.27 3.25 9.78
CA LEU A 144 8.22 2.27 10.07
C LEU A 144 7.51 1.79 8.81
N PHE A 145 7.27 2.67 7.85
CA PHE A 145 6.69 2.34 6.54
C PHE A 145 7.75 2.34 5.42
N GLY A 146 9.01 2.60 5.77
CA GLY A 146 10.14 2.78 4.87
C GLY A 146 9.79 3.75 3.73
N PRO A 147 10.11 3.40 2.47
CA PRO A 147 9.78 4.23 1.32
C PRO A 147 8.27 4.25 1.00
N ASN A 148 7.44 3.40 1.61
CA ASN A 148 6.06 3.14 1.19
C ASN A 148 5.02 4.08 1.82
N VAL A 149 5.41 5.34 1.97
CA VAL A 149 4.53 6.43 2.39
C VAL A 149 4.03 7.20 1.17
N PHE A 150 2.72 7.29 1.03
CA PHE A 150 2.01 7.94 -0.07
C PHE A 150 1.15 9.08 0.47
N GLY A 151 1.80 10.21 0.76
CA GLY A 151 1.20 11.33 1.52
C GLY A 151 0.94 12.61 0.73
N ASP A 152 1.80 12.96 -0.24
CA ASP A 152 1.90 14.36 -0.72
C ASP A 152 1.34 14.63 -2.13
N ASN A 153 0.71 13.65 -2.80
CA ASN A 153 0.21 13.84 -4.16
C ASN A 153 -1.16 13.18 -4.41
N ALA A 154 -2.22 13.86 -3.97
CA ALA A 154 -3.62 13.42 -4.13
C ALA A 154 -3.95 12.98 -5.57
N THR A 155 -3.50 13.77 -6.56
CA THR A 155 -3.72 13.52 -7.98
C THR A 155 -2.99 12.26 -8.46
N ALA A 156 -1.75 12.03 -8.01
CA ALA A 156 -0.99 10.83 -8.38
C ALA A 156 -1.54 9.55 -7.74
N TYR A 157 -2.28 9.65 -6.65
CA TYR A 157 -2.90 8.48 -6.00
C TYR A 157 -4.30 8.19 -6.54
N GLY A 158 -4.82 9.00 -7.47
CA GLY A 158 -6.19 8.86 -7.98
C GLY A 158 -7.25 8.98 -6.89
N VAL A 159 -6.88 9.53 -5.73
CA VAL A 159 -7.76 9.72 -4.58
C VAL A 159 -8.63 10.92 -4.92
N ILE A 160 -9.84 10.64 -5.38
CA ILE A 160 -10.91 11.64 -5.39
C ILE A 160 -11.20 11.91 -3.92
N ALA A 161 -11.25 13.17 -3.48
CA ALA A 161 -11.52 13.54 -2.08
C ALA A 161 -12.89 12.99 -1.61
N ARG A 162 -12.90 11.74 -1.20
CA ARG A 162 -14.02 10.92 -0.76
C ARG A 162 -13.52 10.08 0.42
N ASP A 163 -14.45 9.64 1.25
CA ASP A 163 -14.10 8.80 2.38
C ASP A 163 -13.56 7.46 1.83
N ALA A 164 -12.34 7.07 2.22
CA ALA A 164 -11.75 5.83 1.71
C ALA A 164 -12.59 4.61 2.09
N ASP A 165 -13.28 4.70 3.23
CA ASP A 165 -14.28 3.72 3.67
C ASP A 165 -15.36 3.43 2.63
N ASP A 166 -15.77 4.43 1.86
CA ASP A 166 -16.82 4.29 0.85
C ASP A 166 -16.32 3.56 -0.41
N GLU A 167 -15.00 3.56 -0.67
CA GLU A 167 -14.39 2.93 -1.85
C GLU A 167 -13.88 1.50 -1.60
N VAL A 168 -13.73 1.09 -0.34
CA VAL A 168 -13.33 -0.27 0.02
C VAL A 168 -14.56 -1.20 -0.01
N GLU A 169 -14.92 -1.65 -1.21
CA GLU A 169 -15.86 -2.77 -1.40
C GLU A 169 -15.13 -4.11 -1.21
N LEU A 170 -15.76 -5.05 -0.49
CA LEU A 170 -15.19 -6.38 -0.29
C LEU A 170 -15.23 -7.21 -1.57
N MET A 171 -14.17 -8.00 -1.78
CA MET A 171 -14.20 -9.21 -2.62
C MET A 171 -14.69 -9.03 -4.06
N SER A 172 -14.00 -8.23 -4.86
CA SER A 172 -13.98 -8.43 -6.33
C SER A 172 -12.71 -7.90 -6.98
N ASP A 173 -12.30 -6.68 -6.62
CA ASP A 173 -11.17 -5.99 -7.24
C ASP A 173 -10.37 -5.17 -6.22
N ILE A 174 -9.14 -4.83 -6.60
CA ILE A 174 -8.29 -3.92 -5.82
C ILE A 174 -8.90 -2.49 -5.82
N PRO A 175 -9.08 -1.85 -4.65
CA PRO A 175 -9.53 -0.47 -4.56
C PRO A 175 -8.64 0.48 -5.36
N SER A 176 -9.27 1.50 -5.96
CA SER A 176 -8.63 2.35 -6.96
C SER A 176 -7.39 3.08 -6.44
N PHE A 177 -7.46 3.61 -5.21
CA PHE A 177 -6.38 4.33 -4.55
C PHE A 177 -5.22 3.41 -4.15
N ILE A 178 -5.51 2.17 -3.77
CA ILE A 178 -4.50 1.15 -3.45
C ILE A 178 -3.74 0.76 -4.73
N LEU A 179 -4.46 0.52 -5.84
CA LEU A 179 -3.83 0.24 -7.12
C LEU A 179 -2.92 1.39 -7.55
N SER A 180 -3.34 2.65 -7.38
CA SER A 180 -2.51 3.81 -7.71
C SER A 180 -1.21 3.88 -6.87
N ALA A 181 -1.24 3.44 -5.61
CA ALA A 181 -0.02 3.30 -4.80
C ALA A 181 0.86 2.15 -5.32
N LEU A 182 0.27 0.98 -5.59
CA LEU A 182 1.00 -0.19 -6.08
C LEU A 182 1.58 -0.02 -7.48
N ILE A 183 1.07 0.91 -8.30
CA ILE A 183 1.73 1.28 -9.57
C ILE A 183 3.16 1.80 -9.32
N GLN A 184 3.40 2.48 -8.20
CA GLN A 184 4.71 3.00 -7.84
C GLN A 184 5.57 1.98 -7.10
N CYS A 185 4.96 0.96 -6.47
CA CYS A 185 5.67 -0.07 -5.72
C CYS A 185 5.04 -1.46 -5.92
N PRO A 186 5.02 -2.00 -7.16
CA PRO A 186 4.44 -3.31 -7.42
C PRO A 186 5.12 -4.44 -6.62
N ASP A 187 6.38 -4.20 -6.22
CA ASP A 187 7.22 -5.10 -5.43
C ASP A 187 6.74 -5.23 -3.97
N ALA A 188 5.91 -4.31 -3.47
CA ALA A 188 5.40 -4.33 -2.08
C ALA A 188 4.47 -5.53 -1.79
N MET A 189 3.97 -6.20 -2.84
CA MET A 189 3.13 -7.40 -2.75
C MET A 189 3.94 -8.70 -2.67
N GLU A 190 5.26 -8.62 -2.73
CA GLU A 190 6.12 -9.81 -2.73
C GLU A 190 6.44 -10.28 -1.31
N PRO A 191 6.37 -11.60 -1.05
CA PRO A 191 6.67 -12.13 0.26
C PRO A 191 8.13 -11.90 0.62
N ASN A 192 8.36 -11.57 1.89
CA ASN A 192 9.71 -11.45 2.44
C ASN A 192 10.49 -12.74 2.13
N SER A 193 11.71 -12.57 1.64
CA SER A 193 12.51 -13.56 0.89
C SER A 193 12.74 -14.95 1.53
N GLY A 194 12.27 -15.18 2.76
CA GLY A 194 12.47 -16.40 3.54
C GLY A 194 11.40 -17.50 3.40
N SER A 195 10.18 -17.21 2.91
CA SER A 195 9.12 -18.22 2.77
C SER A 195 8.59 -18.27 1.34
N ARG A 196 9.42 -18.80 0.44
CA ARG A 196 9.09 -19.04 -0.97
C ARG A 196 8.47 -20.42 -1.20
N ASP A 197 7.92 -21.03 -0.15
CA ASP A 197 7.35 -22.37 -0.22
C ASP A 197 6.15 -22.39 -1.17
N THR A 198 6.32 -23.09 -2.28
CA THR A 198 5.33 -23.28 -3.35
C THR A 198 4.21 -24.25 -2.99
N ALA A 199 4.17 -24.70 -1.72
CA ALA A 199 3.33 -25.80 -1.27
C ALA A 199 1.96 -25.37 -0.72
N GLU A 200 1.75 -24.08 -0.41
CA GLU A 200 0.46 -23.60 0.13
C GLU A 200 -0.62 -23.59 -0.96
N ASP A 201 -1.82 -24.11 -0.66
CA ASP A 201 -2.93 -24.17 -1.61
C ASP A 201 -3.42 -22.75 -1.96
N ASP A 202 -3.95 -22.55 -3.17
CA ASP A 202 -4.44 -21.22 -3.58
C ASP A 202 -5.59 -20.76 -2.69
N ASP A 203 -6.39 -21.68 -2.16
CA ASP A 203 -7.45 -21.38 -1.19
C ASP A 203 -6.90 -20.94 0.17
N ASP A 204 -5.77 -21.50 0.62
CA ASP A 204 -5.09 -21.03 1.85
C ASP A 204 -4.53 -19.62 1.66
N LEU A 205 -3.92 -19.36 0.49
CA LEU A 205 -3.36 -18.06 0.14
C LEU A 205 -4.43 -16.97 -0.04
N ARG A 206 -5.67 -17.35 -0.39
CA ARG A 206 -6.79 -16.42 -0.52
C ARG A 206 -7.23 -15.83 0.80
N LEU A 207 -7.09 -16.59 1.89
CA LEU A 207 -7.43 -16.15 3.24
C LEU A 207 -6.24 -15.51 3.95
N ARG A 208 -5.03 -15.67 3.41
CA ARG A 208 -3.82 -15.12 4.00
C ARG A 208 -3.60 -13.67 3.60
N GLN A 209 -3.33 -12.84 4.60
CA GLN A 209 -2.88 -11.47 4.38
C GLN A 209 -1.46 -11.45 3.80
N ALA A 210 -1.32 -10.83 2.63
CA ALA A 210 -0.04 -10.60 1.94
C ALA A 210 0.45 -9.15 2.07
N LEU A 211 -0.47 -8.19 2.17
CA LEU A 211 -0.17 -6.77 2.32
C LEU A 211 -1.11 -6.11 3.33
N LEU A 212 -0.55 -5.32 4.23
CA LEU A 212 -1.26 -4.38 5.10
C LEU A 212 -1.27 -2.99 4.46
N VAL A 213 -2.44 -2.39 4.33
CA VAL A 213 -2.60 -1.01 3.88
C VAL A 213 -3.11 -0.18 5.06
N VAL A 214 -2.32 0.80 5.46
CA VAL A 214 -2.69 1.78 6.49
C VAL A 214 -3.21 3.03 5.80
N VAL A 215 -4.46 3.39 6.09
CA VAL A 215 -5.15 4.48 5.40
C VAL A 215 -5.36 5.66 6.34
N ALA A 216 -4.79 6.80 5.97
CA ALA A 216 -5.01 8.09 6.60
C ALA A 216 -6.14 8.84 5.86
N ASP A 217 -7.37 8.40 6.13
CA ASP A 217 -8.61 9.03 5.67
C ASP A 217 -9.06 10.17 6.59
N ARG A 218 -10.30 10.64 6.40
CA ARG A 218 -10.84 11.75 7.18
C ARG A 218 -10.98 11.38 8.65
N GLU A 219 -11.57 10.24 8.97
CA GLU A 219 -11.78 9.80 10.35
C GLU A 219 -10.45 9.56 11.06
N ALA A 220 -9.44 9.04 10.36
CA ALA A 220 -8.08 8.91 10.88
C ALA A 220 -7.47 10.28 11.23
N CYS A 221 -7.64 11.28 10.36
CA CYS A 221 -7.04 12.60 10.56
C CYS A 221 -7.81 13.46 11.58
N GLU A 222 -9.14 13.40 11.61
CA GLU A 222 -9.99 14.20 12.51
C GLU A 222 -10.13 13.53 13.89
N ASP A 223 -10.40 12.23 13.91
CA ASP A 223 -10.80 11.51 15.12
C ASP A 223 -9.75 10.51 15.63
N GLY A 224 -8.69 10.26 14.86
CA GLY A 224 -7.58 9.36 15.24
C GLY A 224 -7.83 7.88 14.92
N TRP A 225 -9.01 7.52 14.40
CA TRP A 225 -9.32 6.12 14.06
C TRP A 225 -8.71 5.74 12.72
N VAL A 226 -7.59 5.03 12.73
CA VAL A 226 -6.85 4.66 11.52
C VAL A 226 -7.41 3.38 10.91
N LEU A 227 -7.73 3.43 9.62
CA LEU A 227 -8.20 2.27 8.86
C LEU A 227 -7.02 1.38 8.45
N LEU A 228 -7.15 0.10 8.73
CA LEU A 228 -6.27 -0.98 8.32
C LEU A 228 -7.02 -1.88 7.34
N VAL A 229 -6.46 -2.07 6.15
CA VAL A 229 -7.01 -2.92 5.09
C VAL A 229 -6.02 -4.03 4.79
N ALA A 230 -6.46 -5.27 4.95
CA ALA A 230 -5.67 -6.44 4.62
C ALA A 230 -5.98 -6.89 3.18
N LEU A 231 -4.92 -7.12 2.38
CA LEU A 231 -5.04 -7.66 1.04
C LEU A 231 -4.42 -9.05 0.97
N ASN A 232 -5.05 -9.95 0.21
CA ASN A 232 -4.45 -11.25 -0.10
C ASN A 232 -3.41 -11.17 -1.23
N HIS A 233 -2.82 -12.30 -1.59
CA HIS A 233 -1.78 -12.40 -2.63
C HIS A 233 -2.21 -11.87 -4.01
N LYS A 234 -3.52 -11.79 -4.27
CA LYS A 234 -4.15 -11.31 -5.52
C LYS A 234 -4.64 -9.85 -5.42
N GLY A 235 -4.30 -9.14 -4.34
CA GLY A 235 -4.69 -7.75 -4.12
C GLY A 235 -6.17 -7.57 -3.80
N GLN A 236 -6.85 -8.66 -3.41
CA GLN A 236 -8.26 -8.61 -3.01
C GLN A 236 -8.35 -8.24 -1.54
N VAL A 237 -9.28 -7.36 -1.20
CA VAL A 237 -9.56 -6.97 0.18
C VAL A 237 -10.13 -8.18 0.93
N LEU A 238 -9.48 -8.53 2.03
CA LEU A 238 -9.95 -9.55 2.97
C LEU A 238 -11.23 -9.08 3.68
N HIS A 239 -11.97 -10.02 4.29
CA HIS A 239 -13.34 -9.85 4.75
C HIS A 239 -13.52 -8.80 5.84
N MET A 240 -12.46 -8.46 6.58
CA MET A 240 -12.53 -7.47 7.65
C MET A 240 -11.84 -6.15 7.28
N ARG A 241 -12.56 -5.05 7.49
CA ARG A 241 -12.01 -3.69 7.56
C ARG A 241 -11.85 -3.33 9.02
N VAL A 242 -10.64 -3.00 9.44
CA VAL A 242 -10.33 -2.78 10.87
C VAL A 242 -9.97 -1.32 11.10
N ARG A 243 -10.56 -0.69 12.10
CA ARG A 243 -10.09 0.60 12.62
C ARG A 243 -9.39 0.40 13.96
N CYS A 244 -8.20 0.99 14.10
CA CYS A 244 -7.43 1.01 15.34
C CYS A 244 -7.20 2.45 15.80
N LYS A 245 -6.85 2.64 17.07
CA LYS A 245 -6.47 3.97 17.56
C LYS A 245 -5.11 4.36 16.97
N ALA A 246 -4.88 5.65 16.71
CA ALA A 246 -3.66 6.17 16.11
C ALA A 246 -2.39 5.69 16.83
N TYR A 247 -2.39 5.62 18.16
CA TYR A 247 -1.24 5.14 18.93
C TYR A 247 -0.93 3.64 18.74
N GLN A 248 -1.89 2.84 18.28
CA GLN A 248 -1.76 1.38 18.10
C GLN A 248 -1.17 1.01 16.74
N VAL A 249 -1.12 1.95 15.78
CA VAL A 249 -0.71 1.64 14.40
C VAL A 249 0.68 0.99 14.35
N SER A 250 1.66 1.55 15.06
CA SER A 250 3.02 1.01 15.10
C SER A 250 3.05 -0.44 15.59
N GLU A 251 2.28 -0.77 16.63
CA GLU A 251 2.13 -2.14 17.13
C GLU A 251 1.53 -3.09 16.10
N GLN A 252 0.47 -2.66 15.41
CA GLN A 252 -0.16 -3.46 14.36
C GLN A 252 0.80 -3.72 13.20
N VAL A 253 1.60 -2.71 12.82
CA VAL A 253 2.63 -2.84 11.79
C VAL A 253 3.75 -3.79 12.20
N TYR A 254 4.29 -3.67 13.43
CA TYR A 254 5.32 -4.58 13.93
C TYR A 254 4.78 -6.01 14.06
N SER A 255 3.59 -6.18 14.64
CA SER A 255 2.94 -7.48 14.76
C SER A 255 2.81 -8.15 13.40
N PHE A 256 2.32 -7.44 12.39
CA PHE A 256 2.22 -7.99 11.02
C PHE A 256 3.60 -8.38 10.45
N ARG A 257 4.61 -7.52 10.60
CA ARG A 257 5.97 -7.79 10.09
C ARG A 257 6.65 -8.97 10.76
N ASP A 258 6.41 -9.17 12.06
CA ASP A 258 6.99 -10.26 12.85
C ASP A 258 6.24 -11.60 12.66
N GLY A 259 5.34 -11.68 11.68
CA GLY A 259 4.55 -12.89 11.40
C GLY A 259 3.42 -13.11 12.40
N GLY A 260 2.94 -12.02 13.02
CA GLY A 260 1.79 -12.00 13.90
C GLY A 260 0.48 -12.36 13.19
N GLU A 261 -0.58 -12.43 13.97
CA GLU A 261 -1.90 -12.83 13.50
C GLU A 261 -2.44 -11.85 12.44
N PRO A 262 -2.96 -12.34 11.29
CA PRO A 262 -3.60 -11.49 10.29
C PRO A 262 -4.76 -10.69 10.89
N LEU A 263 -5.06 -9.52 10.31
CA LEU A 263 -6.22 -8.72 10.74
C LEU A 263 -7.57 -9.41 10.56
N ASP A 264 -7.61 -10.48 9.76
CA ASP A 264 -8.83 -11.18 9.35
C ASP A 264 -8.71 -12.70 9.55
N ILE A 265 -8.75 -13.15 10.80
CA ILE A 265 -8.79 -14.59 11.15
C ILE A 265 -10.23 -15.13 11.13
N THR A 266 -11.24 -14.28 10.92
CA THR A 266 -12.63 -14.71 11.02
C THR A 266 -13.15 -15.18 9.67
N GLU A 267 -13.74 -16.38 9.61
CA GLU A 267 -14.39 -16.90 8.39
C GLU A 267 -15.69 -16.15 8.03
N ARG A 268 -15.96 -15.00 8.65
CA ARG A 268 -17.21 -14.25 8.46
C ARG A 268 -17.02 -13.20 7.37
N GLU A 269 -17.64 -13.46 6.23
CA GLU A 269 -17.73 -12.55 5.10
C GLU A 269 -18.72 -11.39 5.39
N GLU A 270 -18.39 -10.51 6.33
CA GLU A 270 -19.21 -9.36 6.69
C GLU A 270 -18.53 -8.06 6.25
N ASN A 271 -19.18 -7.28 5.37
CA ASN A 271 -18.69 -5.95 4.97
C ASN A 271 -18.91 -4.89 6.08
N VAL A 272 -18.35 -5.15 7.26
CA VAL A 272 -18.50 -4.34 8.46
C VAL A 272 -17.14 -3.81 8.90
N ILE A 273 -17.12 -2.56 9.35
CA ILE A 273 -15.93 -1.96 9.97
C ILE A 273 -15.86 -2.41 11.43
N HIS A 274 -14.79 -3.11 11.78
CA HIS A 274 -14.49 -3.56 13.13
C HIS A 274 -13.53 -2.58 13.81
N TYR A 275 -13.94 -1.98 14.92
CA TYR A 275 -13.04 -1.18 15.76
C TYR A 275 -12.34 -2.11 16.75
N LEU A 276 -11.00 -2.11 16.76
CA LEU A 276 -10.21 -2.95 17.70
C LEU A 276 -10.56 -2.65 19.15
N ASP A 277 -10.86 -1.39 19.45
CA ASP A 277 -11.58 -1.03 20.65
C ASP A 277 -13.09 -1.27 20.42
N GLY A 278 -13.56 -2.44 20.86
CA GLY A 278 -14.92 -2.92 20.59
C GLY A 278 -16.07 -2.03 21.08
N ASN A 279 -15.79 -1.00 21.89
CA ASN A 279 -16.79 -0.01 22.30
C ASN A 279 -16.65 1.34 21.58
N LYS A 280 -15.66 1.49 20.69
CA LYS A 280 -15.20 2.79 20.17
C LYS A 280 -15.08 3.80 21.32
N SER A 281 -14.44 3.37 22.41
CA SER A 281 -14.38 4.15 23.64
C SER A 281 -13.31 5.23 23.53
N GLY A 282 -13.61 6.39 24.13
CA GLY A 282 -12.70 7.53 24.11
C GLY A 282 -12.57 8.17 22.73
N ASP A 283 -11.42 8.79 22.51
CA ASP A 283 -11.04 9.28 21.19
C ASP A 283 -10.18 8.23 20.46
N GLY A 284 -10.05 8.36 19.14
CA GLY A 284 -9.21 7.46 18.36
C GLY A 284 -7.71 7.73 18.54
N TRP A 285 -7.28 8.64 19.42
CA TRP A 285 -5.89 9.08 19.48
C TRP A 285 -5.06 8.31 20.50
N ASP A 286 -5.63 8.09 21.69
CA ASP A 286 -4.91 7.67 22.90
C ASP A 286 -5.54 6.43 23.55
N GLU A 287 -4.83 5.79 24.49
CA GLU A 287 -5.27 4.54 25.14
C GLU A 287 -6.64 4.64 25.84
N ASP A 288 -6.96 5.81 26.40
CA ASP A 288 -8.14 6.07 27.25
C ASP A 288 -9.45 6.33 26.50
#